data_AF-A0A534GQT7-F1
#
_entry.id   AF-A0A534GQT7-F1
#
_cell.length_a   1.000
_cell.length_b   1.000
_cell.length_c   1.000
_cell.angle_alpha   90.00
_cell.angle_beta   90.00
_cell.angle_gamma   90.00
#
_symmetry.space_group_name_H-M   'P 1'
#
loop_
_entity.id
_entity.type
_entity.pdbx_description
1 polymer ?
#
loop_
_entity_poly.entity_id
_entity_poly.type
_entity_poly.pdbx_seq_one_letter_code
_entity_poly.pdbx_strand_id
1 'polypeptide(L)'
;MQSLIAQPLAPALTLNFDGVGNGFSGPAGTFTVAGAPPDTNGSVGPNHYFQIVNTDFAVFDKSGAAIFGPVPINTLWSGFGGACESNNDGDPVVKYDTMADRWVIAQPSFSTTPYLECVAVSTTADPTGSYNRYSFSNT
;
A
#
# COMPACT_ATOMS: atom_id res chain seq x y z
N MET A 1 48.64 14.59 12.60
CA MET A 1 48.08 13.59 11.68
C MET A 1 46.56 13.66 11.83
N GLN A 2 45.85 14.28 10.88
CA GLN A 2 44.38 14.33 10.91
C GLN A 2 43.85 12.94 10.57
N SER A 3 43.00 12.41 11.45
CA SER A 3 42.28 11.15 11.21
C SER A 3 41.22 11.40 10.14
N LEU A 4 41.32 10.75 9.00
CA LEU A 4 40.29 10.76 7.97
C LEU A 4 39.11 9.95 8.49
N ILE A 5 38.00 10.64 8.79
CA ILE A 5 36.72 9.99 9.07
C ILE A 5 36.27 9.30 7.78
N ALA A 6 36.07 7.99 7.84
CA ALA A 6 35.55 7.22 6.71
C ALA A 6 34.18 7.76 6.30
N GLN A 7 34.01 8.08 5.01
CA GLN A 7 32.71 8.48 4.48
C GLN A 7 31.74 7.30 4.58
N PRO A 8 30.49 7.52 5.01
CA PRO A 8 29.49 6.47 5.04
C PRO A 8 29.29 5.92 3.62
N LEU A 9 29.38 4.59 3.47
CA LEU A 9 29.17 3.88 2.20
C LEU A 9 27.69 3.81 1.79
N ALA A 10 26.78 4.23 2.67
CA ALA A 10 25.36 4.31 2.37
C ALA A 10 25.08 5.53 1.48
N PRO A 11 24.18 5.42 0.49
CA PRO A 11 23.70 6.58 -0.26
C PRO A 11 23.17 7.66 0.69
N ALA A 12 23.44 8.93 0.37
CA ALA A 12 22.85 10.03 1.11
C ALA A 12 21.33 10.02 0.94
N LEU A 13 20.60 10.33 2.00
CA LEU A 13 19.15 10.52 1.93
C LEU A 13 18.86 11.72 1.03
N THR A 14 18.22 11.45 -0.11
CA THR A 14 17.86 12.50 -1.08
C THR A 14 16.51 13.14 -0.80
N LEU A 15 15.62 12.45 -0.07
CA LEU A 15 14.27 12.89 0.21
C LEU A 15 13.69 12.13 1.41
N ASN A 16 12.85 12.81 2.20
CA ASN A 16 11.98 12.20 3.20
C ASN A 16 10.59 12.86 3.15
N PHE A 17 9.57 12.10 3.50
CA PHE A 17 8.19 12.56 3.68
C PHE A 17 7.52 11.66 4.73
N ASP A 18 6.48 12.16 5.39
CA ASP A 18 5.88 11.49 6.56
C ASP A 18 5.10 10.21 6.19
N GLY A 19 4.58 10.14 4.97
CA GLY A 19 3.76 9.02 4.51
C GLY A 19 2.35 9.02 5.10
N VAL A 20 1.67 7.88 5.01
CA VAL A 20 0.33 7.66 5.56
C VAL A 20 0.41 7.47 7.07
N GLY A 21 -0.31 8.31 7.83
CA GLY A 21 -0.34 8.27 9.28
C GLY A 21 -1.23 9.38 9.86
N ASN A 22 -1.24 9.53 11.19
CA ASN A 22 -2.03 10.57 11.86
C ASN A 22 -1.68 11.98 11.33
N GLY A 23 -2.67 12.70 10.82
CA GLY A 23 -2.49 14.03 10.22
C GLY A 23 -2.19 14.02 8.71
N PHE A 24 -1.98 12.86 8.09
CA PHE A 24 -1.80 12.77 6.64
C PHE A 24 -3.08 13.20 5.90
N SER A 25 -2.92 14.07 4.90
CA SER A 25 -3.97 14.43 3.95
C SER A 25 -3.44 14.29 2.53
N GLY A 26 -4.18 13.54 1.71
CA GLY A 26 -3.89 13.33 0.29
C GLY A 26 -5.03 13.82 -0.60
N PRO A 27 -4.93 13.60 -1.92
CA PRO A 27 -5.95 14.04 -2.88
C PRO A 27 -7.38 13.53 -2.59
N ALA A 28 -7.52 12.40 -1.89
CA ALA A 28 -8.82 11.81 -1.55
C ALA A 28 -9.33 12.16 -0.15
N GLY A 29 -8.63 13.03 0.59
CA GLY A 29 -9.04 13.49 1.93
C GLY A 29 -7.99 13.24 3.01
N THR A 30 -8.44 13.20 4.26
CA THR A 30 -7.58 13.03 5.44
C THR A 30 -7.65 11.59 5.95
N PHE A 31 -6.48 11.00 6.21
CA PHE A 31 -6.40 9.67 6.81
C PHE A 31 -6.95 9.70 8.23
N THR A 32 -7.81 8.73 8.54
CA THR A 32 -8.34 8.54 9.89
C THR A 32 -7.69 7.30 10.49
N VAL A 33 -7.21 7.40 11.72
CA VAL A 33 -6.61 6.26 12.42
C VAL A 33 -7.71 5.22 12.70
N ALA A 34 -7.68 4.11 11.97
CA ALA A 34 -8.65 3.02 12.10
C ALA A 34 -8.25 1.94 13.13
N GLY A 35 -6.97 1.88 13.52
CA GLY A 35 -6.45 0.84 14.41
C GLY A 35 -5.08 1.18 15.01
N ALA A 36 -4.80 0.60 16.18
CA ALA A 36 -3.52 0.69 16.88
C ALA A 36 -3.18 -0.68 17.52
N PRO A 37 -1.95 -1.23 17.34
CA PRO A 37 -0.83 -0.67 16.56
C PRO A 37 -1.15 -0.56 15.06
N PRO A 38 -0.39 0.24 14.28
CA PRO A 38 -0.60 0.36 12.85
C PRO A 38 -0.01 -0.84 12.09
N ASP A 39 -0.81 -1.46 11.23
CA ASP A 39 -0.40 -2.54 10.32
C ASP A 39 0.28 -1.96 9.06
N THR A 40 1.34 -1.17 9.25
CA THR A 40 1.97 -0.43 8.17
C THR A 40 2.78 -1.35 7.26
N ASN A 41 2.51 -1.29 5.96
CA ASN A 41 3.31 -1.92 4.92
C ASN A 41 3.55 -0.94 3.75
N GLY A 42 4.60 -1.19 2.97
CA GLY A 42 4.91 -0.35 1.83
C GLY A 42 5.89 -0.99 0.86
N SER A 43 5.83 -0.57 -0.40
CA SER A 43 6.74 -1.02 -1.44
C SER A 43 7.04 0.06 -2.45
N VAL A 44 8.22 -0.02 -3.05
CA VAL A 44 8.82 0.99 -3.92
C VAL A 44 8.96 0.38 -5.31
N GLY A 45 8.23 0.90 -6.29
CA GLY A 45 8.39 0.56 -7.71
C GLY A 45 9.32 1.55 -8.42
N PRO A 46 9.43 1.54 -9.76
CA PRO A 46 10.27 2.47 -10.51
C PRO A 46 9.82 3.93 -10.36
N ASN A 47 8.51 4.17 -10.39
CA ASN A 47 7.93 5.51 -10.44
C ASN A 47 7.14 5.90 -9.18
N HIS A 48 6.78 4.93 -8.33
CA HIS A 48 5.86 5.16 -7.22
C HIS A 48 6.36 4.54 -5.91
N TYR A 49 5.85 5.04 -4.81
CA TYR A 49 5.85 4.39 -3.51
C TYR A 49 4.39 4.15 -3.11
N PHE A 50 4.04 2.91 -2.80
CA PHE A 50 2.71 2.52 -2.35
C PHE A 50 2.81 2.21 -0.85
N GLN A 51 2.02 2.89 -0.03
CA GLN A 51 1.92 2.62 1.40
C GLN A 51 0.48 2.26 1.79
N ILE A 52 0.33 1.23 2.61
CA ILE A 52 -0.93 0.71 3.12
C ILE A 52 -0.83 0.63 4.65
N VAL A 53 -1.85 1.08 5.36
CA VAL A 53 -1.87 1.18 6.82
C VAL A 53 -3.27 0.80 7.32
N ASN A 54 -3.35 -0.27 8.10
CA ASN A 54 -4.62 -0.82 8.61
C ASN A 54 -5.62 -1.09 7.48
N THR A 55 -6.56 -0.18 7.25
CA THR A 55 -7.69 -0.32 6.32
C THR A 55 -7.59 0.57 5.08
N ASP A 56 -6.54 1.38 4.96
CA ASP A 56 -6.43 2.42 3.94
C ASP A 56 -5.05 2.44 3.28
N PHE A 57 -4.97 2.96 2.06
CA PHE A 57 -3.70 3.14 1.35
C PHE A 57 -3.61 4.47 0.62
N ALA A 58 -2.37 4.87 0.33
CA ALA A 58 -2.05 5.97 -0.57
C ALA A 58 -0.86 5.62 -1.47
N VAL A 59 -0.79 6.31 -2.60
CA VAL A 59 0.33 6.20 -3.56
C VAL A 59 1.00 7.55 -3.68
N PHE A 60 2.33 7.52 -3.64
CA PHE A 60 3.20 8.67 -3.76
C PHE A 60 4.06 8.56 -5.02
N ASP A 61 4.39 9.69 -5.63
CA ASP A 61 5.44 9.76 -6.63
C ASP A 61 6.85 9.73 -5.99
N LYS A 62 7.90 9.74 -6.82
CA LYS A 62 9.30 9.76 -6.34
C LYS A 62 9.75 11.07 -5.72
N SER A 63 8.95 12.14 -5.84
CA SER A 63 9.17 13.41 -5.14
C SER A 63 8.51 13.44 -3.76
N GLY A 64 7.78 12.40 -3.38
CA GLY A 64 7.09 12.27 -2.09
C GLY A 64 5.71 12.89 -2.06
N ALA A 65 5.19 13.37 -3.21
CA ALA A 65 3.85 13.90 -3.30
C ALA A 65 2.84 12.75 -3.39
N ALA A 66 1.78 12.80 -2.58
CA ALA A 66 0.66 11.86 -2.69
C ALA A 66 -0.12 12.15 -3.98
N ILE A 67 -0.19 11.16 -4.86
CA ILE A 67 -0.90 11.24 -6.15
C ILE A 67 -2.23 10.50 -6.13
N PHE A 68 -2.44 9.64 -5.13
CA PHE A 68 -3.68 8.90 -4.91
C PHE A 68 -3.86 8.59 -3.42
N GLY A 69 -5.10 8.50 -2.96
CA GLY A 69 -5.43 8.21 -1.56
C GLY A 69 -5.43 9.42 -0.62
N PRO A 70 -5.63 9.20 0.68
CA PRO A 70 -5.90 7.91 1.31
C PRO A 70 -7.30 7.40 0.91
N VAL A 71 -7.43 6.11 0.62
CA VAL A 71 -8.72 5.45 0.39
C VAL A 71 -8.76 4.07 1.05
N PRO A 72 -9.94 3.52 1.36
CA PRO A 72 -10.10 2.17 1.86
C PRO A 72 -9.52 1.11 0.90
N ILE A 73 -8.93 0.03 1.42
CA ILE A 73 -8.24 -1.00 0.62
C ILE A 73 -9.20 -1.72 -0.33
N ASN A 74 -10.43 -2.01 0.12
CA ASN A 74 -11.50 -2.61 -0.68
C ASN A 74 -11.89 -1.78 -1.93
N THR A 75 -11.43 -0.53 -2.05
CA THR A 75 -11.51 0.24 -3.30
C THR A 75 -10.88 -0.52 -4.47
N LEU A 76 -9.83 -1.31 -4.24
CA LEU A 76 -9.21 -2.18 -5.24
C LEU A 76 -10.17 -3.27 -5.77
N TRP A 77 -11.23 -3.59 -5.02
CA TRP A 77 -12.27 -4.57 -5.36
C TRP A 77 -13.62 -3.96 -5.75
N SER A 78 -13.69 -2.67 -6.09
CA SER A 78 -14.95 -2.04 -6.50
C SER A 78 -15.62 -2.77 -7.68
N GLY A 79 -16.87 -3.20 -7.53
CA GLY A 79 -17.62 -3.99 -8.52
C GLY A 79 -17.14 -5.42 -8.68
N PHE A 80 -16.47 -6.02 -7.68
CA PHE A 80 -16.04 -7.42 -7.68
C PHE A 80 -17.09 -8.38 -7.10
N GLY A 81 -17.90 -7.90 -6.17
CA GLY A 81 -18.84 -8.63 -5.34
C GLY A 81 -18.18 -9.27 -4.11
N GLY A 82 -19.02 -9.66 -3.14
CA GLY A 82 -18.61 -10.46 -1.99
C GLY A 82 -17.79 -9.71 -0.94
N ALA A 83 -17.11 -10.47 -0.07
CA ALA A 83 -16.47 -9.94 1.12
C ALA A 83 -15.23 -9.06 0.82
N CYS A 84 -14.46 -9.37 -0.24
CA CYS A 84 -13.31 -8.54 -0.63
C CYS A 84 -13.67 -7.13 -1.09
N GLU A 85 -14.89 -6.93 -1.62
CA GLU A 85 -15.42 -5.59 -1.93
C GLU A 85 -16.01 -4.90 -0.68
N SER A 86 -16.51 -5.67 0.28
CA SER A 86 -17.32 -5.12 1.38
C SER A 86 -16.53 -4.84 2.67
N ASN A 87 -15.39 -5.50 2.85
CA ASN A 87 -14.69 -5.55 4.13
C ASN A 87 -13.26 -4.97 4.01
N ASN A 88 -12.77 -4.43 5.13
CA ASN A 88 -11.36 -4.10 5.34
C ASN A 88 -11.00 -4.53 6.76
N ASP A 89 -10.30 -5.65 6.90
CA ASP A 89 -10.13 -6.32 8.20
C ASP A 89 -8.71 -6.23 8.79
N GLY A 90 -7.82 -5.44 8.17
CA GLY A 90 -6.45 -5.20 8.66
C GLY A 90 -5.41 -6.14 8.06
N ASP A 91 -4.21 -6.13 8.64
CA ASP A 91 -3.04 -6.95 8.21
C ASP A 91 -2.70 -6.92 6.69
N PRO A 92 -2.76 -5.76 6.01
CA PRO A 92 -2.53 -5.72 4.57
C PRO A 92 -1.05 -5.81 4.20
N VAL A 93 -0.79 -6.32 3.00
CA VAL A 93 0.55 -6.31 2.40
C VAL A 93 0.52 -5.71 1.00
N VAL A 94 1.57 -4.96 0.65
CA VAL A 94 1.82 -4.50 -0.70
C VAL A 94 3.26 -4.80 -1.11
N LYS A 95 3.44 -5.35 -2.30
CA LYS A 95 4.75 -5.60 -2.92
C LYS A 95 4.74 -5.20 -4.37
N TYR A 96 5.84 -4.62 -4.82
CA TYR A 96 6.12 -4.48 -6.24
C TYR A 96 7.00 -5.63 -6.70
N ASP A 97 6.49 -6.43 -7.64
CA ASP A 97 7.24 -7.47 -8.33
C ASP A 97 8.01 -6.84 -9.50
N THR A 98 9.34 -6.77 -9.34
CA THR A 98 10.23 -6.16 -10.32
C THR A 98 10.42 -7.00 -11.58
N MET A 99 10.17 -8.31 -11.51
CA MET A 99 10.30 -9.20 -12.67
C MET A 99 9.03 -9.15 -13.53
N ALA A 100 7.86 -9.07 -12.90
CA ALA A 100 6.58 -8.96 -13.59
C ALA A 100 6.20 -7.51 -13.93
N ASP A 101 6.87 -6.52 -13.34
CA ASP A 101 6.52 -5.10 -13.43
C ASP A 101 5.10 -4.82 -12.91
N ARG A 102 4.73 -5.41 -11.78
CA ARG A 102 3.37 -5.36 -11.20
C ARG A 102 3.35 -5.09 -9.70
N TRP A 103 2.28 -4.48 -9.24
CA TRP A 103 1.95 -4.38 -7.82
C TRP A 103 1.08 -5.55 -7.41
N VAL A 104 1.42 -6.19 -6.30
CA VAL A 104 0.65 -7.26 -5.66
C VAL A 104 0.24 -6.78 -4.28
N ILE A 105 -1.06 -6.71 -4.06
CA ILE A 105 -1.69 -6.31 -2.80
C ILE A 105 -2.48 -7.51 -2.29
N ALA A 106 -2.39 -7.77 -0.99
CA ALA A 106 -3.26 -8.74 -0.35
C ALA A 106 -3.81 -8.21 0.98
N GLN A 107 -5.01 -8.63 1.32
CA GLN A 107 -5.59 -8.45 2.65
C GLN A 107 -6.49 -9.65 2.99
N PRO A 108 -6.58 -10.04 4.27
CA PRO A 108 -7.61 -10.94 4.72
C PRO A 108 -9.00 -10.29 4.74
N SER A 109 -10.04 -11.13 4.64
CA SER A 109 -11.41 -10.78 4.96
C SER A 109 -12.02 -11.80 5.93
N PHE A 110 -12.24 -11.36 7.17
CA PHE A 110 -12.71 -12.16 8.30
C PHE A 110 -14.06 -11.68 8.86
N SER A 111 -14.57 -10.53 8.42
CA SER A 111 -15.86 -9.99 8.88
C SER A 111 -17.08 -10.77 8.36
N THR A 112 -16.94 -11.56 7.31
CA THR A 112 -18.04 -12.33 6.71
C THR A 112 -17.56 -13.71 6.28
N THR A 113 -18.41 -14.74 6.40
CA THR A 113 -18.09 -16.09 5.93
C THR A 113 -18.51 -16.28 4.46
N PRO A 114 -17.78 -17.09 3.68
CA PRO A 114 -16.50 -17.73 4.03
C PRO A 114 -15.39 -16.68 4.23
N TYR A 115 -14.45 -16.98 5.13
CA TYR A 115 -13.27 -16.14 5.33
C TYR A 115 -12.39 -16.21 4.08
N LEU A 116 -11.91 -15.06 3.60
CA LEU A 116 -11.20 -14.95 2.34
C LEU A 116 -9.80 -14.39 2.53
N GLU A 117 -8.88 -14.82 1.68
CA GLU A 117 -7.69 -14.06 1.32
C GLU A 117 -7.97 -13.32 0.00
N CYS A 118 -7.93 -12.00 0.04
CA CYS A 118 -8.20 -11.14 -1.11
C CYS A 118 -6.87 -10.73 -1.75
N VAL A 119 -6.66 -11.02 -3.03
CA VAL A 119 -5.43 -10.62 -3.76
C VAL A 119 -5.78 -9.74 -4.97
N ALA A 120 -5.09 -8.61 -5.11
CA ALA A 120 -5.18 -7.71 -6.24
C ALA A 120 -3.79 -7.55 -6.89
N VAL A 121 -3.71 -7.79 -8.20
CA VAL A 121 -2.47 -7.64 -8.99
C VAL A 121 -2.71 -6.57 -10.05
N SER A 122 -1.90 -5.51 -10.07
CA SER A 122 -2.05 -4.44 -11.06
C SER A 122 -1.92 -5.02 -12.49
N THR A 123 -2.44 -4.32 -13.48
CA THR A 123 -2.28 -4.71 -14.89
C THR A 123 -1.00 -4.16 -15.52
N THR A 124 -0.39 -3.15 -14.90
CA THR A 124 0.84 -2.47 -15.34
C THR A 124 1.71 -2.03 -14.14
N ALA A 125 2.84 -1.37 -14.41
CA ALA A 125 3.68 -0.71 -13.42
C ALA A 125 2.98 0.45 -12.65
N ASP A 126 1.86 0.95 -13.19
CA ASP A 126 1.10 2.05 -12.60
C ASP A 126 0.11 1.52 -11.55
N PRO A 127 0.32 1.81 -10.25
CA PRO A 127 -0.57 1.36 -9.18
C PRO A 127 -1.91 2.09 -9.16
N THR A 128 -2.08 3.16 -9.94
CA THR A 128 -3.35 3.91 -10.04
C THR A 128 -4.25 3.37 -11.16
N GLY A 129 -3.74 2.40 -11.93
CA GLY A 129 -4.46 1.74 -13.00
C GLY A 129 -5.42 0.63 -12.53
N SER A 130 -5.70 -0.32 -13.43
CA SER A 130 -6.59 -1.44 -13.15
C SER A 130 -5.89 -2.62 -12.49
N TYR A 131 -6.68 -3.49 -11.86
CA TYR A 131 -6.21 -4.68 -11.15
C TYR A 131 -6.95 -5.95 -11.60
N ASN A 132 -6.22 -7.04 -11.75
CA ASN A 132 -6.76 -8.39 -11.72
C ASN A 132 -7.02 -8.77 -10.26
N ARG A 133 -8.21 -9.26 -9.96
CA ARG A 133 -8.70 -9.41 -8.58
C ARG A 133 -9.11 -10.84 -8.34
N TYR A 134 -8.72 -11.35 -7.18
CA TYR A 134 -8.91 -12.72 -6.77
C TYR A 134 -9.41 -12.77 -5.33
N SER A 135 -10.17 -13.81 -5.02
CA SER A 135 -10.54 -14.18 -3.66
C SER A 135 -10.33 -15.68 -3.48
N PHE A 136 -9.68 -16.06 -2.39
CA PHE A 136 -9.41 -17.44 -2.04
C PHE A 136 -10.05 -17.74 -0.69
N SER A 137 -10.84 -18.81 -0.61
CA SER A 137 -11.43 -19.21 0.66
C SER A 137 -10.36 -19.80 1.57
N ASN A 138 -10.23 -19.26 2.78
CA ASN A 138 -9.50 -19.88 3.87
C ASN A 138 -10.45 -20.83 4.61
N THR A 139 -10.50 -22.09 4.18
CA THR A 139 -11.22 -23.18 4.86
C THR A 139 -10.28 -24.03 5.70
#